data_AF-A0A2L0R0W9-F1
#
_entry.id   AF-A0A2L0R0W9-F1
#
_cell.length_a   1.000
_cell.length_b   1.000
_cell.length_c   1.000
_cell.angle_alpha   90.00
_cell.angle_beta   90.00
_cell.angle_gamma   90.00
#
_symmetry.space_group_name_H-M   'P 1'
#
loop_
_entity.id
_entity.type
_entity.pdbx_description
1 polymer ?
#
loop_
_entity_poly.entity_id
_entity_poly.type
_entity_poly.pdbx_seq_one_letter_code
_entity_poly.pdbx_strand_id
1 'polypeptide(L)'
;MLFTPGDPVTGTRYLVHGVFWPAADDSANGAPPVLRLQAPDGTFQETALDDGTRLGIRLAAEGKSCLGHHRVHGPARRDHILCAERLPSARGHQCERCFVADDFRLMHDFHRDGRVPPGLRSYLMQPHWLYIATFADGASKVGTASNLRKWQRLAEQGAVVASYVARAADGRIVRILEDLVTRDCGLPQQVRSAAKASALAGPAPAGRLTAHNLTLAATARQVISGSGLEGFEVVDEAWRRPGLAWRLCSASPRHAYPHSLASGPHGFTIQSVSGSFVLAALGGTDLEFVVDLGRLKGRTIELGDYSSEVPAVQEALF
;
A
#
# COMPACT_ATOMS: atom_id res chain seq x y z
N MET A 1 -10.75 1.10 26.49
CA MET A 1 -10.17 2.44 26.77
C MET A 1 -10.13 3.16 25.44
N LEU A 2 -11.04 4.11 25.24
CA LEU A 2 -11.11 4.89 24.00
C LEU A 2 -9.89 5.82 23.98
N PHE A 3 -9.00 5.63 23.00
CA PHE A 3 -7.90 6.55 22.75
C PHE A 3 -8.48 7.84 22.18
N THR A 4 -8.52 8.89 22.98
CA THR A 4 -8.65 10.26 22.49
C THR A 4 -7.35 10.62 21.79
N PRO A 5 -7.35 11.07 20.52
CA PRO A 5 -6.15 11.62 19.92
C PRO A 5 -5.80 12.90 20.67
N GLY A 6 -4.60 12.96 21.27
CA GLY A 6 -4.05 14.23 21.69
C GLY A 6 -3.76 15.07 20.45
N ASP A 7 -4.17 16.33 20.46
CA ASP A 7 -3.76 17.28 19.41
C ASP A 7 -2.23 17.24 19.26
N PRO A 8 -1.70 17.26 18.04
CA PRO A 8 -0.27 17.23 17.82
C PRO A 8 0.38 18.42 18.54
N VAL A 9 1.31 18.13 19.45
CA VAL A 9 2.09 19.17 20.13
C VAL A 9 2.97 19.86 19.09
N THR A 10 2.73 21.14 18.87
CA THR A 10 3.41 21.97 17.86
C THR A 10 4.93 21.84 17.99
N GLY A 11 5.62 21.58 16.88
CA GLY A 11 7.07 21.41 16.84
C GLY A 11 7.58 19.98 17.11
N THR A 12 6.70 19.03 17.41
CA THR A 12 7.08 17.61 17.53
C THR A 12 7.43 17.02 16.16
N ARG A 13 8.57 16.33 16.09
CA ARG A 13 9.06 15.67 14.89
C ARG A 13 8.70 14.19 14.88
N TYR A 14 7.98 13.76 13.84
CA TYR A 14 7.50 12.41 13.69
C TYR A 14 8.16 11.70 12.51
N LEU A 15 8.66 10.49 12.73
CA LEU A 15 9.10 9.61 11.65
C LEU A 15 7.89 8.90 11.03
N VAL A 16 7.69 9.06 9.72
CA VAL A 16 6.54 8.48 9.03
C VAL A 16 6.79 7.01 8.68
N HIS A 17 5.96 6.10 9.20
CA HIS A 17 6.03 4.66 8.89
C HIS A 17 5.25 4.30 7.62
N GLY A 18 4.27 5.14 7.25
CA GLY A 18 3.48 5.02 6.03
C GLY A 18 1.98 4.92 6.31
N VAL A 19 1.23 4.62 5.26
CA VAL A 19 -0.22 4.38 5.34
C VAL A 19 -0.50 2.91 5.64
N PHE A 20 -1.35 2.65 6.63
CA PHE A 20 -1.78 1.32 7.06
C PHE A 20 -3.28 1.20 6.89
N TRP A 21 -3.71 0.09 6.27
CA TRP A 21 -5.13 -0.22 6.11
C TRP A 21 -5.59 -1.15 7.24
N PRO A 22 -6.79 -0.93 7.82
CA PRO A 22 -7.34 -1.81 8.83
C PRO A 22 -7.72 -3.17 8.23
N ALA A 23 -8.10 -4.13 9.08
CA ALA A 23 -8.56 -5.43 8.60
C ALA A 23 -9.85 -5.28 7.76
N ALA A 24 -10.22 -6.31 7.02
CA ALA A 24 -11.40 -6.25 6.15
C ALA A 24 -12.68 -5.93 6.94
N ASP A 25 -12.88 -6.61 8.08
CA ASP A 25 -14.06 -6.42 8.93
C ASP A 25 -14.09 -5.03 9.54
N ASP A 26 -12.96 -4.55 10.06
CA ASP A 26 -12.82 -3.19 10.59
C ASP A 26 -13.11 -2.14 9.51
N SER A 27 -12.56 -2.32 8.30
CA SER A 27 -12.81 -1.42 7.17
C SER A 27 -14.28 -1.43 6.75
N ALA A 28 -14.91 -2.60 6.75
CA ALA A 28 -16.34 -2.73 6.46
C ALA A 28 -17.20 -2.04 7.53
N ASN A 29 -16.72 -2.00 8.78
CA ASN A 29 -17.32 -1.27 9.89
C ASN A 29 -16.94 0.23 9.92
N GLY A 30 -16.31 0.75 8.86
CA GLY A 30 -16.00 2.17 8.70
C GLY A 30 -14.68 2.63 9.30
N ALA A 31 -13.80 1.72 9.75
CA ALA A 31 -12.46 2.12 10.17
C ALA A 31 -11.67 2.66 8.96
N PRO A 32 -11.12 3.88 9.01
CA PRO A 32 -10.34 4.43 7.93
C PRO A 32 -8.90 3.88 7.94
N PRO A 33 -8.17 3.96 6.82
CA PRO A 33 -6.72 3.82 6.83
C PRO A 33 -6.09 4.93 7.70
N VAL A 34 -4.88 4.67 8.19
CA VAL A 34 -4.16 5.61 9.05
C VAL A 34 -2.78 5.92 8.50
N LEU A 35 -2.34 7.17 8.65
CA LEU A 35 -0.93 7.53 8.55
C LEU A 35 -0.28 7.27 9.91
N ARG A 36 0.61 6.27 9.96
CA ARG A 36 1.32 5.93 11.19
C ARG A 36 2.61 6.76 11.32
N LEU A 37 2.74 7.38 12.49
CA LEU A 37 3.79 8.30 12.88
C LEU A 37 4.49 7.78 14.13
N GLN A 38 5.81 7.82 14.16
CA GLN A 38 6.60 7.49 15.35
C GLN A 38 7.13 8.78 15.98
N ALA A 39 6.77 8.99 17.24
CA ALA A 39 7.26 10.12 18.04
C ALA A 39 8.71 9.91 18.49
N PRO A 40 9.40 10.97 18.97
CA PRO A 40 10.79 10.88 19.41
C PRO A 40 11.06 9.92 20.56
N ASP A 41 10.06 9.56 21.36
CA ASP A 41 10.15 8.56 22.44
C ASP A 41 9.95 7.12 21.95
N GLY A 42 9.63 6.92 20.67
CA GLY A 42 9.37 5.62 20.06
C GLY A 42 7.91 5.18 20.09
N THR A 43 7.01 5.96 20.69
CA THR A 43 5.58 5.68 20.65
C THR A 43 4.98 5.94 19.26
N PHE A 44 3.88 5.26 18.96
CA PHE A 44 3.15 5.45 17.72
C PHE A 44 1.94 6.35 17.92
N GLN A 45 1.78 7.28 17.00
CA GLN A 45 0.58 8.07 16.78
C GLN A 45 0.00 7.71 15.42
N GLU A 46 -1.32 7.64 15.32
CA GLU A 46 -2.02 7.34 14.09
C GLU A 46 -2.96 8.50 13.75
N THR A 47 -2.80 9.04 12.54
CA THR A 47 -3.72 10.04 11.99
C THR A 47 -4.66 9.31 11.04
N ALA A 48 -5.95 9.29 11.36
CA ALA A 48 -6.98 8.75 10.47
C ALA A 48 -6.94 9.49 9.12
N LEU A 49 -7.10 8.75 8.03
CA LEU A 49 -7.18 9.28 6.68
C LEU A 49 -8.57 8.98 6.14
N ASP A 50 -9.55 9.76 6.60
CA ASP A 50 -10.96 9.62 6.22
C ASP A 50 -11.45 10.83 5.42
N ASP A 51 -12.63 10.73 4.82
CA ASP A 51 -13.28 11.86 4.17
C ASP A 51 -13.47 13.04 5.16
N GLY A 52 -13.09 14.24 4.73
CA GLY A 52 -13.08 15.44 5.56
C GLY A 52 -11.88 15.60 6.48
N THR A 53 -10.98 14.61 6.57
CA THR A 53 -9.78 14.73 7.42
C THR A 53 -8.85 15.81 6.87
N ARG A 54 -8.53 16.81 7.71
CA ARG A 54 -7.47 17.80 7.41
C ARG A 54 -6.10 17.21 7.73
N LEU A 55 -5.19 17.24 6.76
CA LEU A 55 -3.79 16.86 6.95
C LEU A 55 -2.88 18.03 6.59
N GLY A 56 -2.17 18.57 7.58
CA GLY A 56 -1.14 19.58 7.42
C GLY A 56 0.22 19.05 7.87
N ILE A 57 1.20 19.10 6.98
CA ILE A 57 2.54 18.55 7.19
C ILE A 57 3.62 19.49 6.68
N ARG A 58 4.79 19.44 7.32
CA ARG A 58 6.03 20.05 6.81
C ARG A 58 7.19 19.10 7.02
N LEU A 59 8.10 19.03 6.05
CA LEU A 59 9.31 18.22 6.22
C LEU A 59 10.20 18.84 7.31
N ALA A 60 10.57 18.03 8.30
CA ALA A 60 11.38 18.48 9.43
C ALA A 60 12.87 18.12 9.29
N ALA A 61 13.19 17.17 8.42
CA ALA A 61 14.56 16.79 8.09
C ALA A 61 14.65 16.21 6.67
N GLU A 62 15.77 16.47 6.01
CA GLU A 62 16.09 15.85 4.73
C GLU A 62 16.48 14.37 4.90
N GLY A 63 16.54 13.64 3.78
CA GLY A 63 16.85 12.21 3.78
C GLY A 63 15.74 11.32 4.35
N LYS A 64 15.97 10.02 4.37
CA LYS A 64 15.09 9.02 4.99
C LYS A 64 15.81 8.39 6.18
N SER A 65 15.11 8.17 7.27
CA SER A 65 15.59 7.42 8.43
C SER A 65 15.12 5.96 8.39
N CYS A 66 15.90 5.07 9.00
CA CYS A 66 15.59 3.66 9.12
C CYS A 66 14.33 3.45 9.98
N LEU A 67 13.39 2.64 9.48
CA LEU A 67 12.15 2.32 10.20
C LEU A 67 12.30 1.16 11.19
N GLY A 68 13.37 0.38 11.09
CA GLY A 68 13.56 -0.83 11.89
C GLY A 68 13.50 -2.11 11.05
N HIS A 69 13.19 -3.23 11.70
CA HIS A 69 13.09 -4.56 11.07
C HIS A 69 11.96 -5.38 11.68
N HIS A 70 11.56 -6.44 10.99
CA HIS A 70 10.52 -7.33 11.48
C HIS A 70 11.10 -8.64 12.01
N ARG A 71 10.53 -9.10 13.12
CA ARG A 71 10.71 -10.47 13.63
C ARG A 71 9.39 -11.20 13.53
N VAL A 72 9.39 -12.36 12.88
CA VAL A 72 8.19 -13.15 12.63
C VAL A 72 8.16 -14.30 13.62
N HIS A 73 7.08 -14.41 14.39
CA HIS A 73 6.88 -15.45 15.40
C HIS A 73 5.92 -16.55 14.92
N GLY A 74 5.16 -16.28 13.86
CA GLY A 74 4.24 -17.23 13.25
C GLY A 74 3.25 -16.56 12.28
N PRO A 75 2.18 -17.26 11.86
CA PRO A 75 1.22 -16.77 10.87
C PRO A 75 0.58 -15.41 11.23
N ALA A 76 0.14 -15.27 12.48
CA ALA A 76 -0.59 -14.10 12.95
C ALA A 76 0.25 -13.11 13.77
N ARG A 77 1.46 -13.51 14.21
CA ARG A 77 2.26 -12.72 15.16
C ARG A 77 3.62 -12.34 14.58
N ARG A 78 3.90 -11.05 14.60
CA ARG A 78 5.18 -10.45 14.24
C ARG A 78 5.39 -9.18 15.04
N ASP A 79 6.64 -8.87 15.33
CA ASP A 79 7.02 -7.63 16.00
C ASP A 79 7.72 -6.71 15.00
N HIS A 80 7.44 -5.41 15.08
CA HIS A 80 8.23 -4.39 14.41
C HIS A 80 9.24 -3.82 15.41
N ILE A 81 10.51 -4.16 15.24
CA ILE A 81 11.60 -3.73 16.10
C ILE A 81 12.19 -2.45 15.54
N LEU A 82 11.97 -1.34 16.25
CA LEU A 82 12.43 -0.01 15.85
C LEU A 82 13.96 0.08 15.78
N CYS A 83 14.47 0.90 14.88
CA CYS A 83 15.91 1.15 14.79
C CYS A 83 16.39 1.93 16.02
N ALA A 84 17.15 1.28 16.89
CA ALA A 84 17.69 1.88 18.11
C ALA A 84 18.53 3.15 17.83
N GLU A 85 19.31 3.12 16.74
CA GLU A 85 20.23 4.20 16.38
C GLU A 85 19.64 5.23 15.40
N ARG A 86 18.41 5.01 14.90
CA ARG A 86 17.70 5.90 13.95
C ARG A 86 18.57 6.33 12.76
N LEU A 87 19.46 5.43 12.31
CA LEU A 87 20.40 5.69 11.23
C LEU A 87 19.68 6.08 9.93
N PRO A 88 20.35 6.80 9.02
CA PRO A 88 19.85 7.00 7.66
C PRO A 88 19.51 5.66 6.97
N SER A 89 18.47 5.68 6.15
CA SER A 89 18.10 4.53 5.31
C SER A 89 19.15 4.33 4.21
N ALA A 90 19.66 3.11 4.08
CA ALA A 90 20.59 2.71 3.03
C ALA A 90 19.90 1.89 1.92
N ARG A 91 18.98 1.00 2.28
CA ARG A 91 18.20 0.17 1.35
C ARG A 91 16.72 0.32 1.62
N GLY A 92 15.99 0.92 0.69
CA GLY A 92 14.56 1.20 0.84
C GLY A 92 14.29 2.14 2.03
N HIS A 93 13.89 1.55 3.16
CA HIS A 93 13.58 2.26 4.42
C HIS A 93 14.35 1.69 5.62
N GLN A 94 15.47 1.00 5.37
CA GLN A 94 16.26 0.33 6.39
C GLN A 94 17.73 0.71 6.27
N CYS A 95 18.41 0.84 7.41
CA CYS A 95 19.87 0.77 7.48
C CYS A 95 20.33 -0.68 7.29
N GLU A 96 21.63 -0.87 7.02
CA GLU A 96 22.19 -2.20 6.74
C GLU A 96 21.93 -3.22 7.86
N ARG A 97 22.13 -2.83 9.13
CA ARG A 97 21.90 -3.71 10.28
C ARG A 97 20.45 -4.18 10.40
N CYS A 98 19.49 -3.26 10.22
CA CYS A 98 18.08 -3.61 10.24
C CYS A 98 17.69 -4.46 9.03
N PHE A 99 18.24 -4.17 7.85
CA PHE A 99 17.99 -4.98 6.66
C PHE A 99 18.44 -6.43 6.85
N VAL A 100 19.64 -6.67 7.42
CA VAL A 100 20.14 -8.04 7.67
C VAL A 100 19.30 -8.77 8.74
N ALA A 101 18.82 -8.05 9.74
CA ALA A 101 18.02 -8.59 10.84
C ALA A 101 16.54 -8.82 10.48
N ASP A 102 16.06 -8.32 9.34
CA ASP A 102 14.65 -8.45 8.94
C ASP A 102 14.36 -9.86 8.42
N ASP A 103 13.49 -10.60 9.12
CA ASP A 103 13.09 -11.94 8.70
C ASP A 103 12.45 -11.93 7.30
N PHE A 104 11.65 -10.91 6.98
CA PHE A 104 10.92 -10.87 5.71
C PHE A 104 11.82 -10.72 4.48
N ARG A 105 13.10 -10.35 4.66
CA ARG A 105 14.06 -10.33 3.55
C ARG A 105 14.21 -11.70 2.87
N LEU A 106 13.96 -12.78 3.61
CA LEU A 106 14.10 -14.16 3.14
C LEU A 106 12.81 -14.72 2.49
N MET A 107 11.69 -13.97 2.54
CA MET A 107 10.39 -14.47 2.08
C MET A 107 10.37 -14.80 0.59
N HIS A 108 10.99 -13.97 -0.24
CA HIS A 108 10.88 -14.09 -1.71
C HIS A 108 11.62 -15.32 -2.22
N ASP A 109 12.80 -15.62 -1.68
CA ASP A 109 13.66 -16.72 -2.16
C ASP A 109 13.48 -18.03 -1.40
N PHE A 110 12.55 -18.09 -0.44
CA PHE A 110 12.28 -19.31 0.34
C PHE A 110 11.97 -20.53 -0.53
N HIS A 111 11.29 -20.33 -1.67
CA HIS A 111 10.96 -21.41 -2.59
C HIS A 111 12.20 -22.01 -3.29
N ARG A 112 13.35 -21.33 -3.26
CA ARG A 112 14.63 -21.76 -3.85
C ARG A 112 15.55 -22.38 -2.80
N ASP A 113 15.78 -21.70 -1.68
CA ASP A 113 16.84 -22.05 -0.71
C ASP A 113 16.34 -22.72 0.58
N GLY A 114 15.04 -22.61 0.89
CA GLY A 114 14.37 -23.29 2.02
C GLY A 114 14.80 -22.92 3.44
N ARG A 115 15.88 -22.16 3.64
CA ARG A 115 16.40 -21.77 4.96
C ARG A 115 15.79 -20.46 5.45
N VAL A 116 14.91 -20.55 6.44
CA VAL A 116 14.26 -19.39 7.11
C VAL A 116 14.14 -19.64 8.62
N PRO A 117 14.06 -18.58 9.44
CA PRO A 117 13.77 -18.69 10.88
C PRO A 117 12.46 -19.45 11.15
N PRO A 118 12.33 -20.16 12.30
CA PRO A 118 11.17 -21.00 12.59
C PRO A 118 9.83 -20.27 12.51
N GLY A 119 9.75 -19.03 13.01
CA GLY A 119 8.51 -18.25 12.96
C GLY A 119 8.14 -17.83 11.53
N LEU A 120 9.13 -17.44 10.71
CA LEU A 120 8.90 -17.21 9.28
C LEU A 120 8.52 -18.50 8.55
N ARG A 121 9.13 -19.64 8.88
CA ARG A 121 8.72 -20.94 8.33
C ARG A 121 7.25 -21.22 8.62
N SER A 122 6.84 -21.07 9.88
CA SER A 122 5.44 -21.26 10.28
C SER A 122 4.50 -20.31 9.53
N TYR A 123 4.89 -19.03 9.37
CA TYR A 123 4.15 -18.08 8.55
C TYR A 123 4.04 -18.55 7.08
N LEU A 124 5.10 -19.08 6.48
CA LEU A 124 5.10 -19.50 5.09
C LEU A 124 4.33 -20.80 4.85
N MET A 125 4.25 -21.69 5.84
CA MET A 125 3.49 -22.95 5.75
C MET A 125 1.97 -22.75 5.87
N GLN A 126 1.49 -21.54 6.15
CA GLN A 126 0.05 -21.24 6.14
C GLN A 126 -0.47 -21.10 4.69
N PRO A 127 -1.78 -21.20 4.44
CA PRO A 127 -2.35 -20.99 3.11
C PRO A 127 -2.07 -19.58 2.56
N HIS A 128 -1.82 -19.50 1.25
CA HIS A 128 -1.58 -18.27 0.53
C HIS A 128 -2.49 -18.14 -0.69
N TRP A 129 -2.78 -16.92 -1.08
CA TRP A 129 -3.63 -16.59 -2.22
C TRP A 129 -2.79 -16.02 -3.35
N LEU A 130 -3.05 -16.51 -4.56
CA LEU A 130 -2.60 -15.91 -5.80
C LEU A 130 -3.71 -14.98 -6.32
N TYR A 131 -3.34 -13.78 -6.75
CA TYR A 131 -4.28 -12.80 -7.29
C TYR A 131 -3.74 -12.08 -8.51
N ILE A 132 -4.67 -11.53 -9.29
CA ILE A 132 -4.43 -10.57 -10.36
C ILE A 132 -4.96 -9.22 -9.88
N ALA A 133 -4.12 -8.20 -9.81
CA ALA A 133 -4.50 -6.84 -9.46
C ALA A 133 -4.35 -5.90 -10.65
N THR A 134 -5.35 -5.08 -10.90
CA THR A 134 -5.40 -4.07 -11.97
C THR A 134 -5.49 -2.67 -11.37
N PHE A 135 -4.68 -1.75 -11.89
CA PHE A 135 -4.56 -0.36 -11.43
C PHE A 135 -5.31 0.61 -12.38
N ALA A 136 -5.33 1.89 -12.01
CA ALA A 136 -6.23 2.89 -12.59
C ALA A 136 -6.07 3.09 -14.10
N ASP A 137 -4.91 2.84 -14.69
CA ASP A 137 -4.66 2.94 -16.13
C ASP A 137 -4.93 1.62 -16.89
N GLY A 138 -5.16 0.53 -16.16
CA GLY A 138 -5.26 -0.83 -16.69
C GLY A 138 -4.00 -1.66 -16.53
N ALA A 139 -2.88 -1.09 -16.03
CA ALA A 139 -1.71 -1.88 -15.70
C ALA A 139 -2.10 -2.98 -14.71
N SER A 140 -1.71 -4.22 -15.01
CA SER A 140 -2.06 -5.38 -14.21
C SER A 140 -0.82 -6.13 -13.76
N LYS A 141 -0.93 -6.80 -12.62
CA LYS A 141 0.14 -7.63 -12.07
C LYS A 141 -0.42 -8.88 -11.43
N VAL A 142 0.40 -9.92 -11.39
CA VAL A 142 0.18 -11.05 -10.49
C VAL A 142 0.78 -10.72 -9.11
N GLY A 143 0.27 -11.34 -8.06
CA GLY A 143 0.79 -11.16 -6.72
C GLY A 143 0.30 -12.22 -5.76
N THR A 144 0.95 -12.28 -4.59
CA THR A 144 0.61 -13.22 -3.53
C THR A 144 0.31 -12.52 -2.20
N ALA A 145 -0.51 -13.15 -1.37
CA ALA A 145 -0.82 -12.71 -0.01
C ALA A 145 -1.05 -13.93 0.91
N SER A 146 -0.69 -13.83 2.18
CA SER A 146 -1.10 -14.84 3.17
C SER A 146 -2.60 -14.79 3.40
N ASN A 147 -3.19 -15.91 3.83
CA ASN A 147 -4.62 -16.01 4.09
C ASN A 147 -5.14 -14.89 5.02
N LEU A 148 -4.41 -14.63 6.10
CA LEU A 148 -4.78 -13.62 7.11
C LEU A 148 -4.74 -12.18 6.58
N ARG A 149 -4.07 -11.93 5.45
CA ARG A 149 -3.89 -10.57 4.90
C ARG A 149 -4.40 -10.44 3.47
N LYS A 150 -5.16 -11.41 2.95
CA LYS A 150 -5.52 -11.46 1.52
C LYS A 150 -6.20 -10.18 1.04
N TRP A 151 -7.11 -9.63 1.84
CA TRP A 151 -7.84 -8.41 1.51
C TRP A 151 -6.98 -7.15 1.74
N GLN A 152 -6.37 -7.04 2.93
CA GLN A 152 -5.52 -5.92 3.33
C GLN A 152 -4.39 -5.67 2.33
N ARG A 153 -3.76 -6.75 1.85
CA ARG A 153 -2.62 -6.66 0.93
C ARG A 153 -2.98 -5.96 -0.38
N LEU A 154 -4.20 -6.12 -0.88
CA LEU A 154 -4.69 -5.44 -2.08
C LEU A 154 -5.08 -3.99 -1.80
N ALA A 155 -5.72 -3.73 -0.65
CA ALA A 155 -6.05 -2.38 -0.19
C ALA A 155 -4.77 -1.52 -0.04
N GLU A 156 -3.76 -2.01 0.66
CA GLU A 156 -2.45 -1.35 0.86
C GLU A 156 -1.74 -1.05 -0.47
N GLN A 157 -1.95 -1.87 -1.50
CA GLN A 157 -1.33 -1.70 -2.81
C GLN A 157 -2.06 -0.71 -3.72
N GLY A 158 -3.26 -0.25 -3.34
CA GLY A 158 -4.09 0.63 -4.16
C GLY A 158 -4.62 -0.06 -5.41
N ALA A 159 -4.99 -1.35 -5.32
CA ALA A 159 -5.64 -2.03 -6.43
C ALA A 159 -7.01 -1.39 -6.73
N VAL A 160 -7.33 -1.20 -8.01
CA VAL A 160 -8.61 -0.64 -8.44
C VAL A 160 -9.63 -1.76 -8.64
N VAL A 161 -9.18 -2.87 -9.23
CA VAL A 161 -9.91 -4.14 -9.38
C VAL A 161 -8.92 -5.27 -9.08
N ALA A 162 -9.39 -6.35 -8.46
CA ALA A 162 -8.58 -7.56 -8.33
C ALA A 162 -9.43 -8.83 -8.26
N SER A 163 -8.84 -9.94 -8.69
CA SER A 163 -9.43 -11.28 -8.64
C SER A 163 -8.44 -12.25 -7.99
N TYR A 164 -8.89 -13.03 -7.02
CA TYR A 164 -8.16 -14.20 -6.56
C TYR A 164 -8.35 -15.34 -7.56
N VAL A 165 -7.26 -16.02 -7.89
CA VAL A 165 -7.23 -17.06 -8.92
C VAL A 165 -6.84 -18.44 -8.37
N ALA A 166 -6.13 -18.48 -7.24
CA ALA A 166 -5.84 -19.72 -6.54
C ALA A 166 -5.64 -19.52 -5.03
N ARG A 167 -5.93 -20.58 -4.28
CA ARG A 167 -5.55 -20.75 -2.87
C ARG A 167 -4.56 -21.91 -2.79
N ALA A 168 -3.30 -21.59 -2.53
CA ALA A 168 -2.23 -22.56 -2.32
C ALA A 168 -2.15 -22.99 -0.85
N ALA A 169 -1.74 -24.24 -0.61
CA ALA A 169 -1.55 -24.79 0.72
C ALA A 169 -0.46 -24.06 1.51
N ASP A 170 0.58 -23.56 0.82
CA ASP A 170 1.68 -22.84 1.43
C ASP A 170 2.29 -21.75 0.52
N GLY A 171 3.24 -21.01 1.09
CA GLY A 171 3.98 -19.92 0.47
C GLY A 171 5.02 -20.37 -0.57
N ARG A 172 5.38 -21.65 -0.63
CA ARG A 172 6.25 -22.18 -1.70
C ARG A 172 5.42 -22.39 -2.96
N ILE A 173 4.30 -23.09 -2.84
CA ILE A 173 3.41 -23.39 -3.97
C ILE A 173 2.90 -22.10 -4.60
N VAL A 174 2.44 -21.13 -3.80
CA VAL A 174 1.93 -19.86 -4.34
C VAL A 174 2.98 -19.08 -5.14
N ARG A 175 4.27 -19.19 -4.80
CA ARG A 175 5.36 -18.52 -5.53
C ARG A 175 5.68 -19.22 -6.85
N ILE A 176 5.63 -20.55 -6.88
CA ILE A 176 5.73 -21.32 -8.12
C ILE A 176 4.57 -20.92 -9.06
N LEU A 177 3.35 -20.78 -8.55
CA LEU A 177 2.20 -20.33 -9.33
C LEU A 177 2.36 -18.87 -9.80
N GLU A 178 2.89 -17.98 -8.97
CA GLU A 178 3.18 -16.59 -9.34
C GLU A 178 4.21 -16.49 -10.48
N ASP A 179 5.30 -17.27 -10.39
CA ASP A 179 6.32 -17.35 -11.45
C ASP A 179 5.76 -17.96 -12.75
N LEU A 180 4.92 -18.99 -12.63
CA LEU A 180 4.21 -19.61 -13.75
C LEU A 180 3.32 -18.59 -14.48
N VAL A 181 2.45 -17.89 -13.76
CA VAL A 181 1.57 -16.86 -14.34
C VAL A 181 2.39 -15.69 -14.90
N THR A 182 3.49 -15.32 -14.25
CA THR A 182 4.39 -14.28 -14.78
C THR A 182 4.94 -14.65 -16.15
N ARG A 183 5.46 -15.87 -16.28
CA ARG A 183 6.08 -16.36 -17.50
C ARG A 183 5.06 -16.60 -18.62
N ASP A 184 3.94 -17.24 -18.30
CA ASP A 184 3.03 -17.78 -19.32
C ASP A 184 1.85 -16.84 -19.63
N CYS A 185 1.51 -15.92 -18.72
CA CYS A 185 0.52 -14.85 -18.98
C CYS A 185 1.16 -13.47 -19.24
N GLY A 186 2.50 -13.36 -19.13
CA GLY A 186 3.21 -12.09 -19.32
C GLY A 186 2.91 -11.03 -18.25
N LEU A 187 2.41 -11.43 -17.09
CA LEU A 187 2.03 -10.51 -16.02
C LEU A 187 3.21 -10.18 -15.12
N PRO A 188 3.59 -8.91 -14.93
CA PRO A 188 4.65 -8.57 -13.98
C PRO A 188 4.21 -8.89 -12.55
N GLN A 189 5.18 -9.01 -11.63
CA GLN A 189 4.91 -9.17 -10.19
C GLN A 189 4.82 -7.82 -9.45
N GLN A 190 5.21 -6.72 -10.11
CA GLN A 190 5.26 -5.38 -9.54
C GLN A 190 4.76 -4.30 -10.51
N VAL A 191 4.08 -3.30 -9.96
CA VAL A 191 3.76 -2.03 -10.63
C VAL A 191 4.31 -0.89 -9.78
N ARG A 192 5.02 0.04 -10.41
CA ARG A 192 5.72 1.15 -9.73
C ARG A 192 4.73 2.11 -9.08
N SER A 193 5.02 2.57 -7.86
CA SER A 193 4.17 3.53 -7.13
C SER A 193 3.90 4.82 -7.92
N ALA A 194 4.93 5.36 -8.56
CA ALA A 194 4.80 6.58 -9.38
C ALA A 194 3.84 6.39 -10.58
N ALA A 195 3.84 5.20 -11.20
CA ALA A 195 2.90 4.88 -12.28
C ALA A 195 1.46 4.85 -11.76
N LYS A 196 1.24 4.27 -10.57
CA LYS A 196 -0.08 4.27 -9.92
C LYS A 196 -0.58 5.67 -9.60
N ALA A 197 0.27 6.54 -9.05
CA ALA A 197 -0.08 7.93 -8.77
C ALA A 197 -0.50 8.67 -10.05
N SER A 198 0.30 8.53 -11.11
CA SER A 198 0.00 9.12 -12.43
C SER A 198 -1.31 8.60 -12.99
N ALA A 199 -1.55 7.29 -12.91
CA ALA A 199 -2.78 6.66 -13.39
C ALA A 199 -4.02 7.12 -12.63
N LEU A 200 -3.89 7.40 -11.32
CA LEU A 200 -5.00 7.88 -10.50
C LEU A 200 -5.42 9.32 -10.81
N ALA A 201 -4.58 10.11 -11.49
CA ALA A 201 -4.94 11.43 -11.99
C ALA A 201 -5.84 11.37 -13.23
N GLY A 202 -5.90 10.23 -13.92
CA GLY A 202 -6.82 9.99 -15.04
C GLY A 202 -7.23 8.52 -15.12
N PRO A 203 -8.08 8.02 -14.19
CA PRO A 203 -8.46 6.62 -14.16
C PRO A 203 -9.25 6.23 -15.41
N ALA A 204 -8.94 5.06 -15.96
CA ALA A 204 -9.70 4.46 -17.05
C ALA A 204 -11.12 4.06 -16.57
N PRO A 205 -12.09 3.94 -17.50
CA PRO A 205 -13.46 3.59 -17.14
C PRO A 205 -13.55 2.27 -16.36
N ALA A 206 -14.34 2.27 -15.28
CA ALA A 206 -14.45 1.13 -14.36
C ALA A 206 -14.83 -0.18 -15.08
N GLY A 207 -15.78 -0.14 -16.01
CA GLY A 207 -16.18 -1.33 -16.79
C GLY A 207 -15.03 -1.91 -17.63
N ARG A 208 -14.15 -1.07 -18.18
CA ARG A 208 -12.96 -1.51 -18.94
C ARG A 208 -11.97 -2.22 -18.01
N LEU A 209 -11.71 -1.64 -16.83
CA LEU A 209 -10.81 -2.22 -15.84
C LEU A 209 -11.32 -3.57 -15.32
N THR A 210 -12.62 -3.67 -15.04
CA THR A 210 -13.25 -4.91 -14.59
C THR A 210 -13.17 -5.99 -15.66
N ALA A 211 -13.59 -5.70 -16.90
CA ALA A 211 -13.52 -6.66 -18.00
C ALA A 211 -12.08 -7.15 -18.24
N HIS A 212 -11.11 -6.22 -18.26
CA HIS A 212 -9.70 -6.54 -18.44
C HIS A 212 -9.16 -7.46 -17.31
N ASN A 213 -9.46 -7.14 -16.05
CA ASN A 213 -9.04 -7.96 -14.92
C ASN A 213 -9.64 -9.38 -14.98
N LEU A 214 -10.92 -9.50 -15.33
CA LEU A 214 -11.60 -10.79 -15.45
C LEU A 214 -11.02 -11.65 -16.57
N THR A 215 -10.68 -11.06 -17.72
CA THR A 215 -9.99 -11.77 -18.81
C THR A 215 -8.65 -12.31 -18.32
N LEU A 216 -7.82 -11.48 -17.69
CA LEU A 216 -6.51 -11.90 -17.17
C LEU A 216 -6.65 -12.99 -16.08
N ALA A 217 -7.64 -12.87 -15.20
CA ALA A 217 -7.92 -13.87 -14.19
C ALA A 217 -8.35 -15.21 -14.79
N ALA A 218 -9.21 -15.20 -15.81
CA ALA A 218 -9.61 -16.40 -16.53
C ALA A 218 -8.40 -17.08 -17.20
N THR A 219 -7.56 -16.32 -17.91
CA THR A 219 -6.33 -16.84 -18.52
C THR A 219 -5.39 -17.45 -17.48
N ALA A 220 -5.16 -16.76 -16.35
CA ALA A 220 -4.30 -17.27 -15.29
C ALA A 220 -4.83 -18.58 -14.69
N ARG A 221 -6.15 -18.70 -14.49
CA ARG A 221 -6.80 -19.94 -14.02
C ARG A 221 -6.60 -21.09 -15.00
N GLN A 222 -6.72 -20.82 -16.31
CA GLN A 222 -6.46 -21.84 -17.34
C GLN A 222 -5.01 -22.33 -17.30
N VAL A 223 -4.04 -21.41 -17.22
CA VAL A 223 -2.61 -21.73 -17.14
C VAL A 223 -2.29 -22.59 -15.91
N ILE A 224 -2.74 -22.19 -14.73
CA ILE A 224 -2.42 -22.95 -13.52
C ILE A 224 -3.12 -24.32 -13.49
N SER A 225 -4.35 -24.42 -14.02
CA SER A 225 -5.09 -25.69 -14.09
C SER A 225 -4.38 -26.69 -15.01
N GLY A 226 -3.77 -26.22 -16.10
CA GLY A 226 -3.03 -27.05 -17.06
C GLY A 226 -1.59 -27.39 -16.64
N SER A 227 -1.13 -26.92 -15.48
CA SER A 227 0.30 -27.03 -15.09
C SER A 227 0.74 -28.39 -14.54
N GLY A 228 -0.21 -29.24 -14.13
CA GLY A 228 0.07 -30.50 -13.43
C GLY A 228 0.65 -30.32 -12.02
N LEU A 229 0.70 -29.10 -11.49
CA LEU A 229 1.11 -28.82 -10.11
C LEU A 229 0.00 -29.24 -9.13
N GLU A 230 0.41 -29.65 -7.93
CA GLU A 230 -0.49 -30.02 -6.84
C GLU A 230 -0.42 -29.05 -5.65
N GLY A 231 -1.30 -29.23 -4.67
CA GLY A 231 -1.29 -28.48 -3.41
C GLY A 231 -1.86 -27.07 -3.51
N PHE A 232 -2.74 -26.83 -4.48
CA PHE A 232 -3.55 -25.62 -4.55
C PHE A 232 -4.94 -25.92 -5.10
N GLU A 233 -5.86 -24.99 -4.84
CA GLU A 233 -7.21 -24.97 -5.39
C GLU A 233 -7.34 -23.76 -6.30
N VAL A 234 -7.94 -23.94 -7.48
CA VAL A 234 -8.35 -22.82 -8.34
C VAL A 234 -9.59 -22.18 -7.74
N VAL A 235 -9.61 -20.86 -7.64
CA VAL A 235 -10.74 -20.11 -7.08
C VAL A 235 -11.24 -19.05 -8.04
N ASP A 236 -12.55 -18.79 -8.01
CA ASP A 236 -13.16 -17.63 -8.64
C ASP A 236 -13.75 -16.69 -7.59
N GLU A 237 -12.90 -15.80 -7.07
CA GLU A 237 -13.30 -14.84 -6.04
C GLU A 237 -12.83 -13.44 -6.42
N ALA A 238 -13.78 -12.50 -6.49
CA ALA A 238 -13.48 -11.09 -6.69
C ALA A 238 -13.07 -10.42 -5.36
N TRP A 239 -12.05 -9.57 -5.40
CA TRP A 239 -11.70 -8.72 -4.27
C TRP A 239 -12.64 -7.51 -4.19
N ARG A 240 -13.16 -7.25 -2.98
CA ARG A 240 -14.01 -6.08 -2.72
C ARG A 240 -13.16 -4.87 -2.38
N ARG A 241 -13.20 -3.86 -3.25
CA ARG A 241 -12.53 -2.57 -3.03
C ARG A 241 -13.10 -1.84 -1.79
N PRO A 242 -12.26 -1.22 -0.94
CA PRO A 242 -12.73 -0.38 0.16
C PRO A 242 -13.63 0.76 -0.34
N GLY A 243 -14.69 1.08 0.39
CA GLY A 243 -15.64 2.15 0.03
C GLY A 243 -14.97 3.52 -0.10
N LEU A 244 -14.08 3.86 0.83
CA LEU A 244 -13.34 5.12 0.84
C LEU A 244 -12.44 5.32 -0.40
N ALA A 245 -12.12 4.25 -1.15
CA ALA A 245 -11.35 4.33 -2.38
C ALA A 245 -12.21 4.65 -3.62
N TRP A 246 -13.54 4.67 -3.50
CA TRP A 246 -14.44 4.73 -4.66
C TRP A 246 -14.23 5.98 -5.51
N ARG A 247 -14.22 7.17 -4.91
CA ARG A 247 -14.08 8.45 -5.63
C ARG A 247 -12.71 8.55 -6.30
N LEU A 248 -11.63 8.25 -5.59
CA LEU A 248 -10.27 8.25 -6.13
C LEU A 248 -10.07 7.20 -7.24
N CYS A 249 -10.83 6.11 -7.27
CA CYS A 249 -10.75 5.09 -8.31
C CYS A 249 -11.78 5.26 -9.44
N SER A 250 -12.66 6.28 -9.36
CA SER A 250 -13.65 6.59 -10.39
C SER A 250 -13.12 7.65 -11.35
N ALA A 251 -13.68 7.75 -12.55
CA ALA A 251 -13.33 8.82 -13.48
C ALA A 251 -13.99 10.13 -13.03
N SER A 252 -13.19 11.12 -12.61
CA SER A 252 -13.60 12.53 -12.45
C SER A 252 -12.44 13.45 -12.81
N PRO A 253 -12.69 14.71 -13.20
CA PRO A 253 -11.64 15.71 -13.41
C PRO A 253 -10.81 15.88 -12.13
N ARG A 254 -9.49 15.72 -12.26
CA ARG A 254 -8.54 15.81 -11.14
C ARG A 254 -7.14 16.00 -11.69
N HIS A 255 -6.25 16.47 -10.84
CA HIS A 255 -4.89 16.80 -11.22
C HIS A 255 -3.87 16.02 -10.41
N ALA A 256 -2.67 15.84 -10.95
CA ALA A 256 -1.55 15.46 -10.12
C ALA A 256 -1.27 16.61 -9.13
N TYR A 257 -1.00 16.28 -7.87
CA TYR A 257 -0.61 17.30 -6.92
C TYR A 257 0.70 17.98 -7.38
N PRO A 258 0.72 19.32 -7.52
CA PRO A 258 1.79 20.03 -8.22
C PRO A 258 3.08 20.16 -7.40
N HIS A 259 2.99 20.02 -6.08
CA HIS A 259 4.10 20.30 -5.16
C HIS A 259 4.81 19.01 -4.75
N SER A 260 6.13 19.10 -4.60
CA SER A 260 6.92 18.03 -4.01
C SER A 260 6.71 17.99 -2.50
N LEU A 261 6.23 16.86 -1.96
CA LEU A 261 6.11 16.63 -0.50
C LEU A 261 7.46 16.65 0.26
N ALA A 262 8.58 16.83 -0.44
CA ALA A 262 9.91 16.92 0.14
C ALA A 262 10.34 18.38 0.44
N SER A 263 9.49 19.37 0.21
CA SER A 263 9.85 20.79 0.34
C SER A 263 8.65 21.64 0.66
N GLY A 264 8.80 22.56 1.63
CA GLY A 264 7.75 23.49 2.01
C GLY A 264 6.67 22.87 2.91
N PRO A 265 5.72 23.69 3.37
CA PRO A 265 4.52 23.23 4.05
C PRO A 265 3.48 22.71 3.04
N HIS A 266 2.71 21.70 3.46
CA HIS A 266 1.61 21.16 2.69
C HIS A 266 0.38 21.03 3.57
N GLY A 267 -0.78 21.35 3.02
CA GLY A 267 -2.04 21.24 3.74
C GLY A 267 -3.22 21.06 2.84
N PHE A 268 -3.97 19.99 3.07
CA PHE A 268 -5.10 19.60 2.24
C PHE A 268 -6.14 18.81 3.04
N THR A 269 -7.35 18.75 2.49
CA THR A 269 -8.47 17.98 3.06
C THR A 269 -8.67 16.72 2.25
N ILE A 270 -8.66 15.57 2.91
CA ILE A 270 -8.82 14.25 2.28
C ILE A 270 -10.29 14.07 1.88
N GLN A 271 -10.51 13.56 0.66
CA GLN A 271 -11.84 13.21 0.14
C GLN A 271 -11.99 11.71 -0.14
N SER A 272 -10.87 11.02 -0.39
CA SER A 272 -10.85 9.60 -0.73
C SER A 272 -9.43 9.04 -0.63
N VAL A 273 -9.28 7.74 -0.35
CA VAL A 273 -7.99 7.10 -0.14
C VAL A 273 -7.93 5.74 -0.86
N SER A 274 -6.83 5.46 -1.57
CA SER A 274 -6.56 4.18 -2.23
C SER A 274 -5.08 3.83 -2.07
N GLY A 275 -4.75 2.74 -1.38
CA GLY A 275 -3.35 2.45 -1.03
C GLY A 275 -2.75 3.57 -0.18
N SER A 276 -1.67 4.19 -0.67
CA SER A 276 -1.05 5.38 -0.07
C SER A 276 -1.39 6.68 -0.79
N PHE A 277 -2.33 6.64 -1.73
CA PHE A 277 -2.74 7.78 -2.52
C PHE A 277 -4.01 8.38 -1.94
N VAL A 278 -4.09 9.70 -1.91
CA VAL A 278 -5.29 10.42 -1.47
C VAL A 278 -5.78 11.35 -2.58
N LEU A 279 -7.10 11.43 -2.73
CA LEU A 279 -7.75 12.53 -3.41
C LEU A 279 -7.93 13.65 -2.39
N ALA A 280 -7.44 14.83 -2.73
CA ALA A 280 -7.34 15.93 -1.79
C ALA A 280 -7.88 17.24 -2.39
N ALA A 281 -8.64 17.97 -1.57
CA ALA A 281 -9.07 19.32 -1.85
C ALA A 281 -8.09 20.34 -1.23
N LEU A 282 -7.79 21.41 -1.98
CA LEU A 282 -7.01 22.55 -1.50
C LEU A 282 -7.94 23.72 -1.22
N GLY A 283 -7.64 24.52 -0.19
CA GLY A 283 -8.41 25.73 0.09
C GLY A 283 -8.25 26.77 -1.02
N GLY A 284 -9.34 27.40 -1.44
CA GLY A 284 -9.33 28.43 -2.49
C GLY A 284 -9.48 27.91 -3.92
N THR A 285 -9.84 26.64 -4.10
CA THR A 285 -10.15 26.05 -5.42
C THR A 285 -11.12 24.88 -5.28
N ASP A 286 -11.92 24.63 -6.33
CA ASP A 286 -12.78 23.46 -6.42
C ASP A 286 -12.08 22.25 -7.09
N LEU A 287 -10.79 22.40 -7.43
CA LEU A 287 -10.01 21.35 -8.06
C LEU A 287 -9.60 20.26 -7.06
N GLU A 288 -9.59 19.02 -7.55
CA GLU A 288 -9.14 17.85 -6.80
C GLU A 288 -7.73 17.43 -7.22
N PHE A 289 -6.91 17.03 -6.24
CA PHE A 289 -5.53 16.66 -6.47
C PHE A 289 -5.21 15.25 -5.95
N VAL A 290 -4.44 14.49 -6.72
CA VAL A 290 -3.92 13.19 -6.31
C VAL A 290 -2.58 13.37 -5.62
N VAL A 291 -2.53 13.05 -4.32
CA VAL A 291 -1.32 13.16 -3.49
C VAL A 291 -0.82 11.75 -3.14
N ASP A 292 0.48 11.50 -3.32
CA ASP A 292 1.14 10.23 -2.95
C ASP A 292 1.80 10.35 -1.56
N LEU A 293 1.07 9.98 -0.51
CA LEU A 293 1.60 9.96 0.87
C LEU A 293 2.70 8.90 1.06
N GLY A 294 2.81 7.93 0.14
CA GLY A 294 3.89 6.95 0.13
C GLY A 294 5.28 7.59 0.02
N ARG A 295 5.37 8.80 -0.55
CA ARG A 295 6.61 9.58 -0.63
C ARG A 295 7.14 10.04 0.73
N LEU A 296 6.27 10.10 1.74
CA LEU A 296 6.64 10.48 3.09
C LEU A 296 7.25 9.32 3.88
N LYS A 297 7.10 8.07 3.44
CA LYS A 297 7.59 6.91 4.20
C LYS A 297 9.09 6.98 4.46
N GLY A 298 9.47 6.90 5.74
CA GLY A 298 10.83 7.06 6.23
C GLY A 298 11.29 8.52 6.35
N ARG A 299 10.47 9.51 6.02
CA ARG A 299 10.77 10.94 6.23
C ARG A 299 10.34 11.38 7.63
N THR A 300 10.98 12.42 8.13
CA THR A 300 10.61 13.06 9.38
C THR A 300 9.80 14.33 9.09
N ILE A 301 8.61 14.43 9.64
CA ILE A 301 7.68 15.54 9.44
C ILE A 301 7.30 16.21 10.75
N GLU A 302 6.81 17.43 10.66
CA GLU A 302 6.02 18.10 11.69
C GLU A 302 4.57 18.17 11.22
N LEU A 303 3.65 17.89 12.13
CA LEU A 303 2.22 18.15 11.94
C LEU A 303 1.93 19.62 12.30
N GLY A 304 0.95 20.22 11.65
CA GLY A 304 0.52 21.58 11.97
C GLY A 304 -0.60 22.07 11.07
N ASP A 305 -1.08 23.28 11.34
CA ASP A 305 -2.04 23.96 10.48
C ASP A 305 -1.32 24.63 9.31
N TYR A 306 -1.02 23.81 8.30
CA TYR A 306 -0.37 24.23 7.08
C TYR A 306 -1.39 24.32 5.94
N SER A 307 -1.03 25.10 4.91
CA SER A 307 -1.76 25.19 3.65
C SER A 307 -0.83 24.90 2.49
N SER A 308 -1.40 24.54 1.35
CA SER A 308 -0.69 24.47 0.08
C SER A 308 -1.14 25.59 -0.83
N GLU A 309 -0.19 26.17 -1.56
CA GLU A 309 -0.51 27.12 -2.61
C GLU A 309 -1.34 26.44 -3.70
N VAL A 310 -2.41 27.11 -4.12
CA VAL A 310 -3.22 26.67 -5.26
C VAL A 310 -2.43 27.02 -6.53
N PRO A 311 -2.08 26.03 -7.38
CA PRO A 311 -1.45 26.34 -8.65
C PRO A 311 -2.40 27.17 -9.52
N ALA A 312 -1.87 28.09 -10.32
CA ALA A 312 -2.63 28.70 -11.40
C ALA A 312 -2.95 27.61 -12.44
N VAL A 313 -4.08 26.93 -12.29
CA VAL A 313 -4.53 25.93 -13.25
C VAL A 313 -5.30 26.67 -14.33
N GLN A 314 -4.72 26.72 -15.52
CA GLN A 314 -5.45 27.15 -16.70
C GLN A 314 -6.32 25.97 -17.13
N GLU A 315 -7.61 25.99 -16.75
CA GLU A 315 -8.57 25.07 -17.33
C GLU A 315 -8.55 25.30 -18.84
N ALA A 316 -8.24 24.25 -19.61
CA ALA A 316 -8.28 24.35 -21.05
C ALA A 316 -9.75 24.56 -21.44
N LEU A 317 -10.08 25.79 -21.84
CA LEU A 317 -11.36 26.16 -22.41
C LEU A 317 -11.57 25.29 -23.67
N PHE A 318 -12.34 24.22 -23.52
CA PHE A 318 -12.87 23.43 -24.62
C PHE A 318 -14.38 23.29 -24.42
#